data_AF-A0A7W5VSZ0-F1
#
_entry.id   AF-A0A7W5VSZ0-F1
#
_cell.length_a   1.000
_cell.length_b   1.000
_cell.length_c   1.000
_cell.angle_alpha   90.00
_cell.angle_beta   90.00
_cell.angle_gamma   90.00
#
_symmetry.space_group_name_H-M   'P 1'
#
loop_
_entity.id
_entity.type
_entity.pdbx_description
1 polymer ?
#
loop_
_entity_poly.entity_id
_entity_poly.type
_entity_poly.pdbx_seq_one_letter_code
_entity_poly.pdbx_strand_id
1 'polypeptide(L)'
;MTMPAMTIKLRCDATSFSALLSDLDASLKSIPEIREALIRFLDSGEELFRIDRDVLPASIAGELLVRLHPSDALRRFVTASRAGDADLCIFKHATPPVGDSNATTTEAEVQ
;
A
#
# COMPACT_ATOMS: atom_id res chain seq x y z
N MET A 1 -3.63 -39.27 -24.81
CA MET A 1 -4.77 -38.55 -24.23
C MET A 1 -4.29 -37.17 -23.84
N THR A 2 -4.58 -36.15 -24.64
CA THR A 2 -4.33 -34.74 -24.34
C THR A 2 -5.43 -34.28 -23.37
N MET A 3 -5.05 -33.81 -22.18
CA MET A 3 -6.03 -33.16 -21.31
C MET A 3 -6.52 -31.87 -21.97
N PRO A 4 -7.83 -31.61 -22.01
CA PRO A 4 -8.35 -30.35 -22.53
C PRO A 4 -7.77 -29.19 -21.72
N ALA A 5 -7.26 -28.17 -22.41
CA ALA A 5 -6.77 -26.96 -21.77
C ALA A 5 -7.94 -26.27 -21.05
N MET A 6 -7.85 -26.18 -19.72
CA MET A 6 -8.83 -25.51 -18.89
C MET A 6 -8.48 -24.03 -18.78
N THR A 7 -9.27 -23.17 -19.43
CA THR A 7 -9.14 -21.71 -19.33
C THR A 7 -9.98 -21.21 -18.15
N ILE A 8 -9.33 -20.56 -17.19
CA ILE A 8 -9.99 -19.89 -16.06
C ILE A 8 -9.89 -18.38 -16.28
N LYS A 9 -11.03 -17.68 -16.20
CA LYS A 9 -11.08 -16.22 -16.26
C LYS A 9 -10.89 -15.64 -14.87
N LEU A 10 -9.88 -14.81 -14.69
CA LEU A 10 -9.69 -14.05 -13.45
C LEU A 10 -10.51 -12.77 -13.51
N ARG A 11 -11.30 -12.48 -12.47
CA ARG A 11 -11.94 -11.18 -12.27
C ARG A 11 -11.42 -10.57 -10.99
N CYS A 12 -11.08 -9.29 -11.05
CA CYS A 12 -10.63 -8.52 -9.89
C CYS A 12 -11.77 -7.62 -9.42
N ASP A 13 -12.22 -7.80 -8.19
CA ASP A 13 -13.11 -6.87 -7.51
C ASP A 13 -12.27 -5.96 -6.60
N ALA A 14 -12.10 -4.73 -7.08
CA ALA A 14 -11.38 -3.66 -6.40
C ALA A 14 -12.34 -2.64 -5.76
N THR A 15 -13.65 -2.91 -5.70
CA THR A 15 -14.67 -1.90 -5.36
C THR A 15 -14.40 -1.24 -4.02
N SER A 16 -14.14 -2.04 -2.97
CA SER A 16 -13.85 -1.52 -1.63
C SER A 16 -12.54 -0.74 -1.57
N PHE A 17 -11.53 -1.16 -2.32
CA PHE A 17 -10.25 -0.47 -2.42
C PHE A 17 -10.39 0.87 -3.14
N SER A 18 -11.09 0.90 -4.28
CA SER A 18 -11.35 2.12 -5.04
C SER A 18 -12.20 3.13 -4.26
N ALA A 19 -13.19 2.66 -3.48
CA ALA A 19 -13.98 3.55 -2.61
C ALA A 19 -13.09 4.22 -1.55
N LEU A 20 -12.20 3.46 -0.92
CA LEU A 20 -11.28 3.98 0.09
C LEU A 20 -10.27 4.98 -0.47
N LEU A 21 -9.76 4.76 -1.69
CA LEU A 21 -8.89 5.73 -2.37
C LEU A 21 -9.64 7.00 -2.79
N SER A 22 -10.91 6.88 -3.17
CA SER A 22 -11.76 8.04 -3.49
C SER A 22 -11.98 8.93 -2.26
N ASP A 23 -12.19 8.32 -1.09
CA ASP A 23 -12.28 9.03 0.18
C ASP A 23 -10.98 9.78 0.51
N LEU A 24 -9.82 9.17 0.21
CA LEU A 24 -8.53 9.77 0.45
C LEU A 24 -8.24 10.97 -0.47
N ASP A 25 -8.65 10.91 -1.74
CA ASP A 25 -8.46 11.99 -2.72
C ASP A 25 -9.06 13.32 -2.24
N ALA A 26 -10.19 13.27 -1.51
CA ALA A 26 -10.78 14.45 -0.90
C ALA A 26 -9.87 15.10 0.15
N SER A 27 -9.25 14.29 1.02
CA SER A 27 -8.32 14.75 2.05
C SER A 27 -6.99 15.27 1.47
N LEU A 28 -6.49 14.67 0.40
CA LEU A 28 -5.24 15.08 -0.27
C LEU A 28 -5.32 16.45 -0.97
N LYS A 29 -6.53 16.88 -1.31
CA LYS A 29 -6.78 18.19 -1.93
C LYS A 29 -6.91 19.30 -0.90
N SER A 30 -7.31 18.99 0.33
CA SER A 30 -7.56 19.98 1.37
C SER A 30 -6.37 20.21 2.30
N ILE A 31 -5.53 19.20 2.55
CA ILE A 31 -4.46 19.27 3.56
C ILE A 31 -3.12 18.80 2.96
N PRO A 32 -2.17 19.71 2.67
CA PRO A 32 -0.86 19.38 2.11
C PRO A 32 -0.06 18.35 2.93
N GLU A 33 -0.16 18.41 4.26
CA GLU A 33 0.55 17.52 5.18
C GLU A 33 0.14 16.05 5.00
N ILE A 34 -1.11 15.80 4.64
CA ILE A 34 -1.61 14.45 4.33
C ILE A 34 -0.96 13.91 3.06
N ARG A 35 -0.64 14.78 2.09
CA ARG A 35 0.06 14.37 0.87
C ARG A 35 1.50 13.95 1.17
N GLU A 36 2.22 14.73 1.96
CA GLU A 36 3.58 14.38 2.37
C GLU A 36 3.62 13.10 3.20
N ALA A 37 2.63 12.93 4.07
CA ALA A 37 2.51 11.69 4.83
C ALA A 37 2.12 10.49 3.97
N LEU A 38 1.32 10.67 2.91
CA LEU A 38 1.04 9.60 1.96
C LEU A 38 2.31 9.15 1.24
N ILE A 39 3.16 10.10 0.83
CA ILE A 39 4.46 9.77 0.22
C ILE A 39 5.31 8.95 1.20
N ARG A 40 5.45 9.40 2.45
CA ARG A 40 6.17 8.66 3.49
C ARG A 40 5.59 7.27 3.75
N PHE A 41 4.27 7.15 3.73
CA PHE A 41 3.57 5.87 3.86
C PHE A 41 3.90 4.94 2.68
N LEU A 42 3.95 5.44 1.45
CA LEU A 42 4.33 4.65 0.28
C LEU A 42 5.81 4.24 0.33
N ASP A 43 6.68 5.14 0.77
CA ASP A 43 8.13 4.88 0.90
C ASP A 43 8.47 3.90 2.03
N SER A 44 7.57 3.75 3.01
CA SER A 44 7.76 2.83 4.14
C SER A 44 7.71 1.34 3.74
N GLY A 45 7.18 1.03 2.56
CA GLY A 45 6.97 -0.35 2.11
C GLY A 45 5.82 -1.07 2.81
N GLU A 46 4.97 -0.34 3.55
CA GLU A 46 3.76 -0.89 4.15
C GLU A 46 2.82 -1.47 3.09
N GLU A 47 2.12 -2.53 3.48
CA GLU A 47 1.15 -3.18 2.63
C GLU A 47 -0.03 -2.24 2.34
N LEU A 48 -0.39 -2.04 1.07
CA LEU A 48 -1.54 -1.22 0.68
C LEU A 48 -2.85 -2.01 0.68
N PHE A 49 -2.78 -3.23 0.19
CA PHE A 49 -3.92 -4.11 0.07
C PHE A 49 -3.48 -5.57 0.11
N ARG A 50 -4.40 -6.41 0.56
CA ARG A 50 -4.32 -7.86 0.51
C ARG A 50 -5.15 -8.36 -0.65
N ILE A 51 -4.63 -9.38 -1.30
CA ILE A 51 -5.37 -10.15 -2.29
C ILE A 51 -5.87 -11.41 -1.60
N ASP A 52 -7.15 -11.41 -1.21
CA ASP A 52 -7.75 -12.61 -0.66
C ASP A 52 -8.31 -13.47 -1.79
N ARG A 53 -7.93 -14.74 -1.75
CA ARG A 53 -8.56 -15.80 -2.55
C ARG A 53 -9.84 -16.19 -1.85
N ASP A 54 -10.83 -15.33 -1.96
CA ASP A 54 -12.17 -15.77 -1.69
C ASP A 54 -12.54 -16.79 -2.75
N VAL A 55 -12.53 -18.06 -2.35
CA VAL A 55 -13.15 -19.16 -3.11
C VAL A 55 -14.67 -19.01 -3.00
N LEU A 56 -15.17 -17.82 -3.31
CA LEU A 56 -16.56 -17.66 -3.64
C LEU A 56 -16.75 -18.37 -4.98
N PRO A 57 -17.78 -19.22 -5.11
CA PRO A 57 -18.15 -19.71 -6.43
C PRO A 57 -18.44 -18.48 -7.28
N ALA A 58 -17.64 -18.26 -8.32
CA ALA A 58 -17.99 -17.25 -9.29
C ALA A 58 -19.39 -17.62 -9.82
N SER A 59 -20.25 -16.62 -9.99
CA SER A 59 -21.63 -16.81 -10.45
C SER A 59 -21.73 -17.55 -11.81
N ILE A 60 -20.59 -17.69 -12.49
CA ILE A 60 -20.40 -18.36 -13.78
C ILE A 60 -19.27 -19.40 -13.63
N ALA A 61 -19.52 -20.63 -14.09
CA ALA A 61 -18.50 -21.67 -14.12
C ALA A 61 -17.29 -21.24 -14.99
N GLY A 62 -16.07 -21.41 -14.46
CA GLY A 62 -14.83 -21.03 -15.14
C GLY A 62 -14.31 -19.63 -14.82
N GLU A 63 -14.92 -18.92 -13.88
CA GLU A 63 -14.41 -17.65 -13.34
C GLU A 63 -13.82 -17.82 -11.93
N LEU A 64 -12.73 -17.11 -11.65
CA LEU A 64 -12.14 -16.95 -10.32
C LEU A 64 -12.19 -15.47 -9.96
N LEU A 65 -12.95 -15.14 -8.92
CA LEU A 65 -13.00 -13.79 -8.37
C LEU A 65 -11.86 -13.60 -7.37
N VAL A 66 -11.19 -12.47 -7.47
CA VAL A 66 -10.11 -12.04 -6.59
C VAL A 66 -10.48 -10.70 -6.02
N ARG A 67 -10.44 -10.54 -4.69
CA ARG A 67 -10.82 -9.30 -4.01
C ARG A 67 -9.61 -8.56 -3.48
N LEU A 68 -9.57 -7.25 -3.71
CA LEU A 68 -8.58 -6.36 -3.12
C LEU A 68 -9.11 -5.79 -1.80
N HIS A 69 -8.58 -6.27 -0.69
CA HIS A 69 -8.92 -5.78 0.63
C HIS A 69 -7.92 -4.70 1.06
N PRO A 70 -8.35 -3.48 1.38
CA PRO A 70 -7.46 -2.45 1.94
C PRO A 70 -6.79 -2.97 3.21
N SER A 71 -5.48 -2.78 3.32
CA SER A 71 -4.74 -3.17 4.51
C SER A 71 -5.18 -2.38 5.74
N ASP A 72 -4.88 -2.89 6.92
CA ASP A 72 -5.14 -2.17 8.17
C ASP A 72 -4.34 -0.86 8.24
N ALA A 73 -3.12 -0.86 7.69
CA ALA A 73 -2.27 0.32 7.64
C ALA A 73 -2.90 1.42 6.78
N LEU A 74 -3.37 1.08 5.58
CA LEU A 74 -4.05 2.02 4.69
C LEU A 74 -5.39 2.48 5.27
N ARG A 75 -6.16 1.58 5.91
CA ARG A 75 -7.41 1.96 6.59
C ARG A 75 -7.19 2.97 7.71
N ARG A 76 -6.14 2.77 8.52
CA ARG A 76 -5.75 3.71 9.58
C ARG A 76 -5.30 5.04 8.98
N PHE A 77 -4.50 5.01 7.91
CA PHE A 77 -4.07 6.20 7.19
C PHE A 77 -5.27 7.05 6.73
N VAL A 78 -6.22 6.43 6.03
CA VAL A 78 -7.40 7.14 5.52
C VAL A 78 -8.28 7.63 6.68
N THR A 79 -8.41 6.86 7.75
CA THR A 79 -9.19 7.28 8.94
C THR A 79 -8.57 8.50 9.61
N ALA A 80 -7.25 8.52 9.82
CA ALA A 80 -6.54 9.65 10.41
C ALA A 80 -6.57 10.88 9.48
N SER A 81 -6.42 10.66 8.18
CA SER A 81 -6.56 11.70 7.15
C SER A 81 -7.94 12.36 7.16
N ARG A 82 -9.00 11.58 7.39
CA ARG A 82 -10.38 12.09 7.53
C ARG A 82 -10.58 12.87 8.83
N ALA A 83 -9.85 12.53 9.88
CA ALA A 83 -9.88 13.26 11.15
C ALA A 83 -9.07 14.57 11.09
N GLY A 84 -8.32 14.82 10.01
CA GLY A 84 -7.40 15.95 9.92
C GLY A 84 -6.18 15.80 10.83
N ASP A 85 -5.92 14.58 11.33
CA ASP A 85 -4.72 14.29 12.09
C ASP A 85 -3.56 14.14 11.10
N ALA A 86 -2.70 15.14 11.04
CA ALA A 86 -1.54 15.18 10.15
C ALA A 86 -0.32 14.42 10.70
N ASP A 87 -0.30 14.14 12.01
CA ASP A 87 0.75 13.32 12.63
C ASP A 87 0.49 11.84 12.33
N LEU A 88 -0.78 11.51 12.05
CA LEU A 88 -1.33 10.23 11.58
C LEU A 88 -1.01 9.01 12.45
N CYS A 89 -0.14 9.14 13.46
CA CYS A 89 0.33 8.10 14.37
C CYS A 89 0.84 6.81 13.69
N ILE A 90 1.22 6.85 12.41
CA ILE A 90 1.43 5.62 11.62
C ILE A 90 2.81 5.02 11.85
N PHE A 91 3.81 5.81 12.25
CA PHE A 91 5.18 5.30 12.33
C PHE A 91 5.93 5.78 13.57
N LYS A 92 5.87 4.99 14.65
CA LYS A 92 7.02 4.84 15.52
C LYS A 92 7.92 3.79 14.90
N HIS A 93 8.84 4.19 14.03
CA HIS A 93 9.92 3.29 13.62
C HIS A 93 10.65 2.84 14.88
N ALA A 94 10.63 1.54 15.19
CA ALA A 94 11.42 0.98 16.28
C ALA A 94 12.93 1.11 16.01
N THR A 95 13.31 1.33 14.76
CA THR A 95 14.69 1.49 14.33
C THR A 95 14.77 2.62 13.29
N PRO A 96 15.51 3.72 13.55
CA PRO A 96 15.76 4.74 12.53
C PRO A 96 16.55 4.12 11.37
N PRO A 97 16.44 4.65 10.14
CA PRO A 97 17.27 4.19 9.03
C PRO A 97 18.72 4.31 9.45
N VAL A 98 19.48 3.22 9.29
CA VAL A 98 20.93 3.22 9.51
C VAL A 98 21.50 4.25 8.55
N GLY A 99 21.90 5.40 9.09
CA GLY A 99 22.65 6.38 8.32
C GLY A 99 23.99 5.75 7.95
N ASP A 100 24.29 5.70 6.66
CA ASP A 100 25.62 5.33 6.15
C ASP A 100 26.65 6.35 6.64
N SER A 101 27.10 6.16 7.88
CA SER A 101 28.23 6.86 8.47
C SER A 101 29.46 6.03 8.18
N ASN A 102 30.11 6.29 7.03
CA ASN A 102 31.57 6.31 6.89
C ASN A 102 31.98 6.30 5.41
N ALA A 103 32.15 7.49 4.83
CA ALA A 103 33.09 7.69 3.75
C ALA A 103 34.02 8.86 4.13
N THR A 104 34.90 8.61 5.10
CA THR A 104 36.07 9.47 5.31
C THR A 104 37.13 9.04 4.29
N THR A 105 37.16 9.71 3.13
CA THR A 105 38.31 9.64 2.23
C THR A 105 39.41 10.51 2.83
N THR A 106 40.40 9.86 3.45
CA THR A 106 41.63 10.52 3.91
C THR A 106 42.47 10.87 2.68
N GLU A 107 42.63 12.16 2.38
CA GLU A 107 43.67 12.64 1.47
C GLU A 107 45.02 12.45 2.16
N ALA A 108 45.84 11.53 1.64
CA ALA A 108 47.22 11.37 2.06
C ALA A 108 48.10 12.36 1.28
N GLU A 109 48.50 13.44 1.95
CA GLU A 109 49.61 14.30 1.55
C GLU A 109 50.92 13.55 1.85
N VAL A 110 51.74 13.30 0.82
CA VAL A 110 53.11 12.79 0.97
C VAL A 110 54.07 13.89 0.53
N GLN A 111 54.91 14.33 1.48
CA GLN A 111 56.08 15.18 1.24
C GLN A 111 57.19 14.46 0.47
#